data_AF-A0A6M4GYM3-F1
#
_entry.id   AF-A0A6M4GYM3-F1
#
_cell.length_a   1.000
_cell.length_b   1.000
_cell.length_c   1.000
_cell.angle_alpha   90.00
_cell.angle_beta   90.00
_cell.angle_gamma   90.00
#
_symmetry.space_group_name_H-M   'P 1'
#
loop_
_entity.id
_entity.type
_entity.pdbx_description
1 polymer ?
#
loop_
_entity_poly.entity_id
_entity_poly.type
_entity_poly.pdbx_seq_one_letter_code
_entity_poly.pdbx_strand_id
1 'polypeptide(L)'
;MSKHPTTSNRLGLMLKLAVEEKAREPAKPPPFGLLPELPLEIAVEWVQARDSTWFNLDELDFDHEYFRQELTGVYIVWSAPGRCLRVGQGEIAVKLDGIRRDPQVRSLSLFSPLFATWARIPDGLCDGVEKYLEERFKPATGARGLDVDAIKVNDPVL
;
A
#
# COMPACT_ATOMS: atom_id res chain seq x y z
N MET A 1 -16.10 -34.41 -33.35
CA MET A 1 -16.82 -33.53 -32.39
C MET A 1 -15.79 -32.66 -31.71
N SER A 2 -15.44 -31.52 -32.32
CA SER A 2 -14.43 -30.60 -31.80
C SER A 2 -15.12 -29.47 -31.07
N LYS A 3 -14.91 -29.36 -29.76
CA LYS A 3 -15.33 -28.19 -28.97
C LYS A 3 -14.10 -27.31 -28.79
N HIS A 4 -14.11 -26.17 -29.47
CA HIS A 4 -13.20 -25.06 -29.20
C HIS A 4 -13.48 -24.50 -27.78
N PRO A 5 -12.45 -24.13 -27.00
CA PRO A 5 -12.64 -23.28 -25.84
C PRO A 5 -12.84 -21.83 -26.29
N THR A 6 -13.99 -21.27 -25.91
CA THR A 6 -14.41 -19.90 -26.19
C THR A 6 -13.63 -18.91 -25.33
N THR A 7 -12.96 -17.99 -26.00
CA THR A 7 -12.41 -16.73 -25.50
C THR A 7 -13.52 -15.89 -24.86
N SER A 8 -13.76 -16.06 -23.56
CA SER A 8 -14.69 -15.21 -22.82
C SER A 8 -14.20 -15.05 -21.39
N ASN A 9 -13.25 -14.12 -21.20
CA ASN A 9 -12.95 -13.48 -19.90
C ASN A 9 -12.01 -12.27 -20.06
N ARG A 10 -12.11 -11.52 -21.17
CA ARG A 10 -11.33 -10.29 -21.39
C ARG A 10 -12.16 -9.01 -21.41
N LEU A 11 -13.49 -9.12 -21.37
CA LEU A 11 -14.43 -8.00 -21.43
C LEU A 11 -14.95 -7.56 -20.06
N GLY A 12 -14.84 -8.40 -19.02
CA GLY A 12 -15.30 -8.06 -17.66
C GLY A 12 -14.41 -7.07 -16.90
N LEU A 13 -13.13 -6.95 -17.30
CA LEU A 13 -12.16 -6.03 -16.69
C LEU A 13 -12.08 -4.67 -17.40
N MET A 14 -12.62 -4.55 -18.60
CA MET A 14 -12.61 -3.30 -19.38
C MET A 14 -13.79 -2.37 -19.08
N LEU A 15 -14.89 -2.87 -18.51
CA LEU A 15 -16.12 -2.07 -18.31
C LEU A 15 -16.28 -1.46 -16.90
N LYS A 16 -15.31 -1.66 -16.00
CA LYS A 16 -15.24 -0.92 -14.71
C LYS A 16 -14.32 0.30 -14.74
N LEU A 17 -13.65 0.56 -15.87
CA LEU A 17 -12.77 1.72 -16.07
C LEU A 17 -13.43 2.88 -16.83
N ALA A 18 -14.74 2.81 -17.12
CA ALA A 18 -15.41 3.73 -18.05
C ALA A 18 -16.57 4.56 -17.47
N VAL A 19 -16.69 4.70 -16.14
CA VAL A 19 -17.68 5.60 -15.53
C VAL A 19 -17.09 6.28 -14.31
N GLU A 20 -16.24 7.29 -14.53
CA GLU A 20 -16.21 8.55 -13.78
C GLU A 20 -15.19 9.52 -14.39
N GLU A 21 -15.27 9.77 -15.69
CA GLU A 21 -14.64 10.97 -16.26
C GLU A 21 -15.63 12.13 -16.15
N LYS A 22 -15.89 12.54 -14.89
CA LYS A 22 -16.63 13.77 -14.62
C LYS A 22 -15.71 14.92 -15.04
N ALA A 23 -16.09 15.60 -16.12
CA ALA A 23 -15.42 16.76 -16.70
C ALA A 23 -14.71 17.60 -15.63
N ARG A 24 -13.39 17.45 -15.55
CA ARG A 24 -12.53 18.27 -14.71
C ARG A 24 -12.42 19.61 -15.43
N GLU A 25 -13.15 20.61 -14.97
CA GLU A 25 -12.86 22.00 -15.34
C GLU A 25 -11.34 22.23 -15.15
N PRO A 26 -10.66 22.90 -16.09
CA PRO A 26 -9.26 23.23 -15.90
C PRO A 26 -9.16 24.14 -14.68
N ALA A 27 -8.74 23.57 -13.56
CA ALA A 27 -8.54 24.30 -12.32
C ALA A 27 -7.64 25.50 -12.62
N LYS A 28 -8.14 26.70 -12.31
CA LYS A 28 -7.37 27.94 -12.40
C LYS A 28 -6.03 27.69 -11.68
N PRO A 29 -4.87 27.92 -12.33
CA PRO A 29 -3.59 27.71 -11.67
C PRO A 29 -3.60 28.54 -10.37
N PRO A 30 -3.16 27.96 -9.24
CA PRO A 30 -3.14 28.68 -7.99
C PRO A 30 -2.32 29.97 -8.17
N PRO A 31 -2.74 31.10 -7.57
CA PRO A 31 -1.91 32.30 -7.57
C PRO A 31 -0.51 31.92 -7.07
N PHE A 32 0.51 32.31 -7.83
CA PHE A 32 1.91 32.08 -7.49
C PHE A 32 2.16 32.43 -6.02
N GLY A 33 2.47 31.44 -5.18
CA GLY A 33 2.84 31.63 -3.78
C GLY A 33 2.15 30.75 -2.74
N LEU A 34 1.08 30.02 -3.10
CA LEU A 34 0.47 29.04 -2.19
C LEU A 34 0.76 27.63 -2.69
N LEU A 35 1.59 26.89 -1.93
CA LEU A 35 1.64 25.45 -2.07
C LEU A 35 0.21 24.91 -1.85
N PRO A 36 -0.27 23.96 -2.66
CA PRO A 36 -1.57 23.35 -2.40
C PRO A 36 -1.56 22.74 -0.99
N GLU A 37 -2.54 23.13 -0.16
CA GLU A 37 -2.72 22.52 1.16
C GLU A 37 -2.89 21.00 0.97
N LEU A 38 -2.10 20.22 1.71
CA LEU A 38 -2.21 18.77 1.68
C LEU A 38 -3.56 18.34 2.27
N PRO A 39 -4.18 17.26 1.74
CA PRO A 39 -5.42 16.75 2.30
C PRO A 39 -5.20 16.24 3.72
N LEU A 40 -6.14 16.49 4.62
CA LEU A 40 -6.11 15.98 6.00
C LEU A 40 -6.53 14.49 6.09
N GLU A 41 -7.30 14.01 5.10
CA GLU A 41 -7.77 12.63 5.02
C GLU A 41 -7.88 12.19 3.56
N ILE A 42 -7.48 10.95 3.27
CA ILE A 42 -7.63 10.30 1.96
C ILE A 42 -8.12 8.85 2.13
N ALA A 43 -8.90 8.36 1.17
CA ALA A 43 -9.24 6.95 1.10
C ALA A 43 -8.23 6.21 0.22
N VAL A 44 -7.76 5.05 0.69
CA VAL A 44 -6.74 4.24 0.03
C VAL A 44 -7.24 2.81 -0.16
N GLU A 45 -6.85 2.21 -1.28
CA GLU A 45 -7.11 0.81 -1.57
C GLU A 45 -5.96 -0.03 -1.01
N TRP A 46 -6.23 -0.76 0.08
CA TRP A 46 -5.29 -1.69 0.67
C TRP A 46 -5.27 -3.00 -0.11
N VAL A 47 -4.06 -3.43 -0.47
CA VAL A 47 -3.85 -4.68 -1.18
C VAL A 47 -3.86 -5.83 -0.17
N GLN A 48 -4.76 -6.78 -0.40
CA GLN A 48 -5.04 -7.92 0.47
C GLN A 48 -5.08 -9.23 -0.33
N ALA A 49 -4.91 -10.35 0.36
CA ALA A 49 -5.09 -11.66 -0.22
C ALA A 49 -6.57 -11.92 -0.51
N ARG A 50 -6.86 -12.94 -1.35
CA ARG A 50 -8.22 -13.22 -1.84
C ARG A 50 -9.22 -13.58 -0.74
N ASP A 51 -8.73 -14.07 0.39
CA ASP A 51 -9.51 -14.44 1.56
C ASP A 51 -9.64 -13.28 2.58
N SER A 52 -9.33 -12.05 2.16
CA SER A 52 -9.26 -10.85 3.01
C SER A 52 -8.17 -10.90 4.08
N THR A 53 -7.24 -11.85 3.99
CA THR A 53 -6.07 -11.89 4.87
C THR A 53 -4.93 -11.05 4.32
N TRP A 54 -3.93 -10.76 5.15
CA TRP A 54 -2.70 -10.13 4.71
C TRP A 54 -1.77 -11.14 4.05
N PHE A 55 -0.92 -10.69 3.13
CA PHE A 55 -0.03 -11.60 2.40
C PHE A 55 1.08 -12.12 3.31
N ASN A 56 1.33 -13.44 3.30
CA ASN A 56 2.52 -13.99 3.95
C ASN A 56 3.77 -13.44 3.26
N LEU A 57 4.56 -12.66 4.00
CA LEU A 57 5.75 -11.97 3.47
C LEU A 57 6.82 -12.96 2.99
N ASP A 58 6.86 -14.17 3.56
CA ASP A 58 7.80 -15.22 3.16
C ASP A 58 7.44 -15.87 1.82
N GLU A 59 6.16 -15.83 1.45
CA GLU A 59 5.61 -16.47 0.25
C GLU A 59 5.37 -15.48 -0.89
N LEU A 60 5.58 -14.18 -0.66
CA LEU A 60 5.43 -13.17 -1.70
C LEU A 60 6.45 -13.35 -2.82
N ASP A 61 5.94 -13.48 -4.04
CA ASP A 61 6.70 -13.46 -5.28
C ASP A 61 6.88 -12.02 -5.78
N PHE A 62 8.05 -11.44 -5.48
CA PHE A 62 8.40 -10.08 -5.91
C PHE A 62 8.75 -10.00 -7.42
N ASP A 63 8.92 -11.12 -8.12
CA ASP A 63 9.18 -11.16 -9.56
C ASP A 63 7.88 -11.14 -10.40
N HIS A 64 6.71 -11.23 -9.74
CA HIS A 64 5.39 -11.21 -10.37
C HIS A 64 5.11 -9.89 -11.13
N GLU A 65 4.34 -9.96 -12.22
CA GLU A 65 4.06 -8.81 -13.10
C GLU A 65 3.46 -7.59 -12.38
N TYR A 66 2.75 -7.83 -11.28
CA TYR A 66 2.18 -6.81 -10.41
C TYR A 66 3.24 -5.85 -9.85
N PHE A 67 4.40 -6.38 -9.43
CA PHE A 67 5.47 -5.58 -8.84
C PHE A 67 6.37 -4.89 -9.88
N ARG A 68 6.31 -5.31 -11.14
CA ARG A 68 7.13 -4.73 -12.23
C ARG A 68 6.71 -3.32 -12.64
N GLN A 69 5.55 -2.84 -12.19
CA GLN A 69 4.96 -1.56 -12.64
C GLN A 69 5.34 -0.35 -11.76
N GLU A 70 6.56 -0.30 -11.21
CA GLU A 70 7.04 0.78 -10.32
C GLU A 70 5.98 1.16 -9.26
N LEU A 71 5.68 0.20 -8.39
CA LEU A 71 4.67 0.39 -7.35
C LEU A 71 5.27 1.14 -6.15
N THR A 72 5.00 2.44 -6.07
CA THR A 72 5.34 3.27 -4.92
C THR A 72 4.14 3.51 -4.01
N GLY A 73 4.37 3.49 -2.70
CA GLY A 73 3.35 3.84 -1.73
C GLY A 73 3.78 3.54 -0.30
N VAL A 74 2.81 3.15 0.53
CA VAL A 74 3.03 2.80 1.95
C VAL A 74 2.76 1.31 2.18
N TYR A 75 3.44 0.74 3.17
CA TYR A 75 3.26 -0.65 3.59
C TYR A 75 3.21 -0.78 5.10
N ILE A 76 2.61 -1.88 5.56
CA ILE A 76 2.61 -2.30 6.96
C ILE A 76 2.99 -3.77 7.03
N VAL A 77 3.88 -4.09 7.97
CA VAL A 77 4.33 -5.45 8.27
C VAL A 77 3.87 -5.85 9.66
N TRP A 78 3.30 -7.04 9.74
CA TRP A 78 2.66 -7.59 10.92
C TRP A 78 3.27 -8.94 11.30
N SER A 79 3.21 -9.30 12.57
CA SER A 79 3.38 -10.68 13.03
C SER A 79 2.06 -11.22 13.55
N ALA A 80 1.84 -12.53 13.46
CA ALA A 80 0.75 -13.16 14.20
C ALA A 80 0.92 -12.99 15.72
N PRO A 81 -0.13 -12.72 16.50
CA PRO A 81 -1.52 -12.45 16.10
C PRO A 81 -1.84 -10.94 15.99
N GLY A 82 -1.42 -10.28 14.90
CA GLY A 82 -1.83 -8.90 14.57
C GLY A 82 -0.96 -7.77 15.16
N ARG A 83 0.28 -8.06 15.59
CA ARG A 83 1.19 -7.03 16.09
C ARG A 83 1.85 -6.30 14.93
N CYS A 84 1.74 -4.97 14.89
CA CYS A 84 2.47 -4.15 13.92
C CYS A 84 3.97 -4.15 14.24
N LEU A 85 4.79 -4.66 13.33
CA LEU A 85 6.23 -4.66 13.47
C LEU A 85 6.87 -3.45 12.81
N ARG A 86 6.35 -3.04 11.65
CA ARG A 86 6.92 -1.95 10.86
C ARG A 86 5.87 -1.29 9.98
N VAL A 87 5.96 0.04 9.89
CA VAL A 87 5.32 0.86 8.87
C VAL A 87 6.44 1.44 8.01
N GLY A 88 6.18 1.68 6.73
CA GLY A 88 7.11 2.44 5.91
C GLY A 88 6.56 2.80 4.54
N GLN A 89 7.40 3.43 3.73
CA GLN A 89 7.07 3.89 2.38
C GLN A 89 8.18 3.65 1.36
N GLY A 90 7.83 3.80 0.09
CA GLY A 90 8.72 3.75 -1.07
C GLY A 90 8.29 2.71 -2.09
N GLU A 91 9.24 2.24 -2.89
CA GLU A 91 9.01 1.17 -3.86
C GLU A 91 8.70 -0.15 -3.14
N ILE A 92 7.46 -0.60 -3.22
CA ILE A 92 6.90 -1.64 -2.34
C ILE A 92 7.68 -2.95 -2.46
N ALA A 93 8.00 -3.40 -3.67
CA ALA A 93 8.71 -4.65 -3.90
C ALA A 93 10.10 -4.64 -3.25
N VAL A 94 10.88 -3.59 -3.51
CA VAL A 94 12.22 -3.41 -2.95
C VAL A 94 12.17 -3.30 -1.43
N LYS A 95 11.23 -2.53 -0.88
CA LYS A 95 11.11 -2.32 0.56
C LYS A 95 10.71 -3.58 1.30
N LEU A 96 9.67 -4.28 0.84
CA LEU A 96 9.19 -5.51 1.48
C LEU A 96 10.21 -6.64 1.36
N ASP A 97 10.89 -6.79 0.22
CA ASP A 97 11.95 -7.79 0.08
C ASP A 97 13.17 -7.50 0.98
N GLY A 98 13.49 -6.22 1.19
CA GLY A 98 14.46 -5.81 2.20
C GLY A 98 14.03 -6.20 3.61
N ILE A 99 12.78 -5.93 3.98
CA ILE A 99 12.23 -6.26 5.31
C ILE A 99 12.15 -7.76 5.54
N ARG A 100 11.84 -8.54 4.50
CA ARG A 100 11.87 -10.01 4.56
C ARG A 100 13.22 -10.52 5.05
N ARG A 101 14.31 -9.78 4.86
CA ARG A 101 15.66 -10.18 5.28
C ARG A 101 16.20 -9.36 6.46
N ASP A 102 15.39 -8.46 7.02
CA ASP A 102 15.81 -7.57 8.11
C ASP A 102 15.93 -8.33 9.44
N PRO A 103 17.14 -8.41 10.04
CA PRO A 103 17.35 -9.10 11.32
C PRO A 103 16.51 -8.54 12.47
N GLN A 104 16.26 -7.23 12.51
CA GLN A 104 15.47 -6.60 13.57
C GLN A 104 14.03 -7.10 13.53
N VAL A 105 13.40 -7.09 12.34
CA VAL A 105 12.04 -7.60 12.16
C VAL A 105 11.97 -9.10 12.41
N ARG A 106 12.96 -9.88 11.93
CA ARG A 106 13.01 -11.33 12.12
C ARG A 106 13.16 -11.75 13.58
N SER A 107 14.01 -11.05 14.35
CA SER A 107 14.18 -11.32 15.78
C SER A 107 12.91 -11.13 16.59
N LEU A 108 11.97 -10.29 16.12
CA LEU A 108 10.68 -10.07 16.77
C LEU A 108 9.61 -11.10 16.36
N SER A 109 9.87 -11.89 15.31
CA SER A 109 8.92 -12.86 14.74
C SER A 109 9.47 -14.29 14.68
N LEU A 110 10.40 -14.65 15.58
CA LEU A 110 11.16 -15.91 15.56
C LEU A 110 10.32 -17.18 15.37
N PHE A 111 9.07 -17.17 15.86
CA PHE A 111 8.16 -18.31 15.82
C PHE A 111 6.83 -18.00 15.14
N SER A 112 6.75 -16.89 14.40
CA SER A 112 5.48 -16.44 13.81
C SER A 112 5.69 -16.00 12.36
N PRO A 113 4.74 -16.35 11.47
CA PRO A 113 4.77 -15.85 10.11
C PRO A 113 4.65 -14.32 10.12
N LEU A 114 5.35 -13.71 9.17
CA LEU A 114 5.25 -12.29 8.88
C LEU A 114 4.20 -12.08 7.80
N PHE A 115 3.39 -11.04 7.96
CA PHE A 115 2.41 -10.65 6.97
C PHE A 115 2.63 -9.21 6.53
N ALA A 116 2.24 -8.89 5.31
CA ALA A 116 2.33 -7.55 4.76
C ALA A 116 1.04 -7.15 4.03
N THR A 117 0.73 -5.86 4.12
CA THR A 117 -0.27 -5.17 3.30
C THR A 117 0.31 -3.83 2.87
N TRP A 118 -0.14 -3.31 1.74
CA TRP A 118 0.37 -2.05 1.18
C TRP A 118 -0.72 -1.34 0.39
N ALA A 119 -0.52 -0.05 0.15
CA ALA A 119 -1.39 0.77 -0.68
C ALA A 119 -0.52 1.67 -1.57
N ARG A 120 -0.94 1.87 -2.82
CA ARG A 120 -0.29 2.82 -3.73
C ARG A 120 -0.64 4.24 -3.30
N ILE A 121 0.37 5.07 -3.06
CA ILE A 121 0.21 6.46 -2.61
C ILE A 121 1.13 7.34 -3.46
N PRO A 122 0.66 8.50 -3.95
CA PRO A 122 1.54 9.48 -4.59
C PRO A 122 2.63 9.96 -3.63
N ASP A 123 3.87 10.05 -4.10
CA ASP A 123 5.06 10.36 -3.28
C ASP A 123 4.87 11.58 -2.37
N GLY A 124 4.21 12.64 -2.85
CA GLY A 124 3.96 13.86 -2.07
C GLY A 124 3.01 13.71 -0.87
N LEU A 125 2.35 12.55 -0.72
CA LEU A 125 1.46 12.25 0.41
C LEU A 125 2.04 11.18 1.35
N CYS A 126 3.07 10.46 0.93
CA CYS A 126 3.55 9.28 1.66
C CYS A 126 4.09 9.63 3.05
N ASP A 127 4.76 10.77 3.24
CA ASP A 127 5.27 11.18 4.57
C ASP A 127 4.13 11.38 5.57
N GLY A 128 3.07 12.09 5.18
CA GLY A 128 1.92 12.34 6.04
C GLY A 128 1.13 11.06 6.35
N VAL A 129 1.00 10.17 5.37
CA VAL A 129 0.34 8.86 5.56
C VAL A 129 1.19 7.94 6.44
N GLU A 130 2.51 7.85 6.22
CA GLU A 130 3.44 7.08 7.06
C GLU A 130 3.35 7.55 8.52
N LYS A 131 3.38 8.87 8.75
CA LYS A 131 3.23 9.44 10.10
C LYS A 131 1.92 9.00 10.77
N TYR A 132 0.79 9.15 10.07
CA TYR A 132 -0.50 8.72 10.59
C TYR A 132 -0.50 7.23 11.00
N LEU A 133 0.03 6.37 10.13
CA LEU A 133 0.10 4.92 10.37
C LEU A 133 1.05 4.56 11.52
N GLU A 134 2.19 5.25 11.65
CA GLU A 134 3.11 5.10 12.79
C GLU A 134 2.43 5.45 14.11
N GLU A 135 1.73 6.58 14.17
CA GLU A 135 0.98 7.01 15.36
C GLU A 135 -0.17 6.06 15.71
N ARG A 136 -0.89 5.60 14.68
CA ARG A 136 -2.06 4.72 14.79
C ARG A 136 -1.69 3.31 15.26
N PHE A 137 -0.65 2.71 14.68
CA PHE A 137 -0.31 1.29 14.88
C PHE A 137 0.90 1.07 15.79
N LYS A 138 1.69 2.10 16.09
CA LYS A 138 2.85 2.06 17.00
C LYS A 138 3.79 0.88 16.67
N PRO A 139 4.39 0.87 15.47
CA PRO A 139 5.21 -0.25 15.03
C PRO A 139 6.34 -0.52 16.03
N ALA A 140 6.63 -1.80 16.26
CA ALA A 140 7.68 -2.21 17.19
C ALA A 140 9.09 -1.75 16.76
N THR A 141 9.30 -1.46 15.47
CA THR A 141 10.58 -1.04 14.91
C THR A 141 10.40 -0.02 13.80
N GLY A 142 11.46 0.76 13.54
CA GLY A 142 11.61 1.53 12.31
C GLY A 142 10.73 2.76 12.18
N ALA A 143 10.08 3.22 13.26
CA ALA A 143 9.37 4.50 13.25
C ALA A 143 10.35 5.64 12.95
N ARG A 144 10.04 6.48 11.96
CA ARG A 144 10.90 7.58 11.52
C ARG A 144 10.69 8.85 12.34
N GLY A 145 9.51 9.02 12.95
CA GLY A 145 9.22 10.22 13.75
C GLY A 145 9.19 11.47 12.87
N LEU A 146 8.43 11.43 11.79
CA LEU A 146 8.39 12.48 10.77
C LEU A 146 7.81 13.80 11.33
N ASP A 147 8.48 14.91 11.00
CA ASP A 147 8.03 16.27 11.30
C ASP A 147 7.19 16.85 10.16
N VAL A 148 6.07 16.18 9.87
CA VAL A 148 5.06 16.60 8.88
C VAL A 148 3.66 16.49 9.49
N ASP A 149 2.64 17.08 8.88
CA ASP A 149 1.27 16.82 9.32
C ASP A 149 0.80 15.42 8.93
N ALA A 150 0.12 14.74 9.85
CA ALA A 150 -0.40 13.40 9.62
C ALA A 150 -1.60 13.46 8.65
N ILE A 151 -1.59 12.62 7.63
CA ILE A 151 -2.69 12.47 6.67
C ILE A 151 -3.42 11.17 7.00
N LYS A 152 -4.67 11.31 7.45
CA LYS A 152 -5.49 10.17 7.85
C LYS A 152 -5.85 9.30 6.65
N VAL A 153 -5.82 7.98 6.84
CA VAL A 153 -6.30 7.00 5.87
C VAL A 153 -7.24 6.00 6.54
N ASN A 154 -8.07 5.31 5.77
CA ASN A 154 -8.83 4.17 6.27
C ASN A 154 -7.89 3.04 6.73
N ASP A 155 -8.23 2.35 7.82
CA ASP A 155 -7.46 1.21 8.31
C ASP A 155 -7.50 0.05 7.27
N PRO A 156 -6.42 -0.75 7.14
CA PRO A 156 -6.48 -2.00 6.39
C PRO A 156 -7.47 -2.94 7.09
N VAL A 157 -8.48 -3.38 6.35
CA VAL A 157 -9.51 -4.28 6.87
C VAL A 157 -8.88 -5.64 7.20
N LEU A 158 -9.30 -6.26 8.31
CA LEU A 158 -8.99 -7.65 8.70
C LEU A 158 -10.10 -8.60 8.22
#